data_AF-A0A6G1ILC2-F1
#
_entry.id   AF-A0A6G1ILC2-F1
#
_cell.length_a   1.000
_cell.length_b   1.000
_cell.length_c   1.000
_cell.angle_alpha   90.00
_cell.angle_beta   90.00
_cell.angle_gamma   90.00
#
_symmetry.space_group_name_H-M   'P 1'
#
loop_
_entity.id
_entity.type
_entity.pdbx_description
1 polymer ?
#
loop_
_entity_poly.entity_id
_entity_poly.type
_entity_poly.pdbx_seq_one_letter_code
_entity_poly.pdbx_strand_id
1 'polypeptide(L)'
;MASNHGLLILIKVLGLDVGIADGFAPRCPVHYDAIIFVSNCSLEGKIKRIGLCKVPSTALRRAVKIAPVAAVQVEYSPFVREIENSASQNLLATCRKLGIAIVCYCPLGRCLLTGNITSHDSFAADGTDLRSTHFPWFTEEKIAANVALVERFKGFAEKKGVSVGGRGFFFSIPGMWKVKYLEDNWGGKDVVLGKEEVAEIRMFVEENEVNGYRSVEMAKSFAYVDTREE
;
A
#
# COMPACT_ATOMS: atom_id res chain seq x y z
N MET A 1 5.03 33.60 21.77
CA MET A 1 4.34 33.10 20.56
C MET A 1 5.21 32.01 19.96
N ALA A 2 4.97 30.75 20.33
CA ALA A 2 5.71 29.61 19.80
C ALA A 2 4.83 28.92 18.75
N SER A 3 5.38 28.79 17.55
CA SER A 3 4.78 28.24 16.35
C SER A 3 4.27 26.81 16.55
N ASN A 4 2.95 26.66 16.44
CA ASN A 4 2.27 25.38 16.22
C ASN A 4 2.72 24.80 14.88
N HIS A 5 3.78 23.99 14.89
CA HIS A 5 4.05 23.05 13.82
C HIS A 5 3.56 21.69 14.31
N GLY A 6 2.35 21.35 13.88
CA GLY A 6 1.68 20.11 14.20
C GLY A 6 2.49 18.93 13.70
N LEU A 7 3.32 18.37 14.58
CA LEU A 7 3.86 17.04 14.42
C LEU A 7 2.66 16.08 14.43
N LEU A 8 2.34 15.57 13.24
CA LEU A 8 1.39 14.50 13.02
C LEU A 8 1.97 13.24 13.66
N ILE A 9 1.74 13.04 14.97
CA ILE A 9 2.02 11.76 15.62
C ILE A 9 0.96 10.79 15.10
N LEU A 10 1.25 10.21 13.93
CA LEU A 10 0.53 9.12 13.31
C LEU A 10 1.19 7.84 13.83
N ILE A 11 1.02 7.54 15.12
CA ILE A 11 1.49 6.29 15.73
C ILE A 11 0.33 5.67 16.50
N LYS A 12 -0.64 5.16 15.73
CA LYS A 12 -1.17 3.80 15.82
C LYS A 12 -2.12 3.63 14.63
N VAL A 13 -1.54 3.38 13.47
CA VAL A 13 -2.26 2.58 12.47
C VAL A 13 -2.56 1.29 13.23
N LEU A 14 -3.83 0.92 13.45
CA LEU A 14 -4.11 -0.48 13.77
C LEU A 14 -3.84 -1.28 12.48
N GLY A 15 -2.57 -1.48 12.17
CA GLY A 15 -2.04 -2.82 12.14
C GLY A 15 -1.57 -3.06 13.58
N LEU A 16 -1.85 -4.21 14.17
CA LEU A 16 -0.73 -5.13 14.27
C LEU A 16 0.42 -4.72 13.33
N ASP A 17 1.52 -4.24 13.92
CA ASP A 17 2.81 -4.62 13.38
C ASP A 17 2.66 -6.07 12.94
N VAL A 18 2.74 -6.33 11.64
CA VAL A 18 2.96 -7.68 11.14
C VAL A 18 4.40 -8.01 11.53
N GLY A 19 4.63 -8.16 12.84
CA GLY A 19 5.37 -9.27 13.34
C GLY A 19 4.59 -10.49 12.87
N ILE A 20 5.24 -11.29 12.04
CA ILE A 20 4.81 -12.65 11.78
C ILE A 20 4.71 -13.32 13.16
N ALA A 21 3.49 -13.44 13.66
CA ALA A 21 3.11 -14.38 14.69
C ALA A 21 1.61 -14.65 14.52
N ASP A 22 1.33 -15.85 14.05
CA ASP A 22 0.08 -16.60 14.23
C ASP A 22 -1.24 -15.93 13.87
N GLY A 23 -1.76 -16.39 12.71
CA GLY A 23 -3.16 -16.81 12.61
C GLY A 23 -4.17 -15.90 13.29
N PHE A 24 -4.56 -14.81 12.62
CA PHE A 24 -5.88 -14.26 12.87
C PHE A 24 -6.90 -15.33 12.53
N ALA A 25 -7.37 -16.01 13.58
CA ALA A 25 -8.44 -16.96 13.48
C ALA A 25 -9.63 -16.24 12.81
N PRO A 26 -10.25 -16.81 11.77
CA PRO A 26 -11.45 -16.28 11.11
C PRO A 26 -12.70 -16.26 12.02
N ARG A 27 -12.52 -16.17 13.34
CA ARG A 27 -13.52 -16.34 14.40
C ARG A 27 -13.50 -15.23 15.46
N CYS A 28 -12.53 -14.32 15.44
CA CYS A 28 -12.51 -13.22 16.39
C CYS A 28 -13.26 -12.00 15.79
N PRO A 29 -14.25 -11.40 16.48
CA PRO A 29 -14.86 -10.12 16.10
C PRO A 29 -13.89 -8.95 16.38
N VAL A 30 -12.67 -9.04 15.81
CA VAL A 30 -11.52 -8.16 16.07
C VAL A 30 -11.84 -6.67 15.81
N HIS A 31 -12.91 -6.36 15.07
CA HIS A 31 -13.23 -4.98 14.73
C HIS A 31 -13.96 -4.22 15.84
N TYR A 32 -14.86 -4.83 16.62
CA TYR A 32 -15.63 -4.03 17.59
C TYR A 32 -14.80 -3.68 18.83
N ASP A 33 -14.30 -4.69 19.55
CA ASP A 33 -13.53 -4.47 20.78
C ASP A 33 -12.25 -3.66 20.54
N ALA A 34 -11.54 -3.92 19.44
CA ALA A 34 -10.32 -3.17 19.13
C ALA A 34 -10.63 -1.71 18.79
N ILE A 35 -11.72 -1.44 18.06
CA ILE A 35 -12.10 -0.05 17.72
C ILE A 35 -12.64 0.67 18.96
N ILE A 36 -13.39 -0.01 19.83
CA ILE A 36 -13.84 0.54 21.12
C ILE A 36 -12.62 0.89 21.98
N PHE A 37 -11.65 -0.03 22.10
CA PHE A 37 -10.43 0.20 22.87
C PHE A 37 -9.64 1.40 22.34
N VAL A 38 -9.45 1.50 21.01
CA VAL A 38 -8.74 2.61 20.39
C VAL A 38 -9.55 3.91 20.48
N SER A 39 -10.88 3.85 20.43
CA SER A 39 -11.75 4.99 20.69
C SER A 39 -11.57 5.54 22.10
N ASN A 40 -11.54 4.66 23.11
CA ASN A 40 -11.28 5.06 24.50
C ASN A 40 -9.89 5.70 24.65
N CYS A 41 -8.86 5.14 24.00
CA CYS A 41 -7.54 5.77 23.95
C CYS A 41 -7.58 7.18 23.33
N SER A 42 -8.45 7.41 22.35
CA SER A 42 -8.63 8.73 21.75
C SER A 42 -9.33 9.70 22.70
N LEU A 43 -10.35 9.24 23.44
CA LEU A 43 -11.06 10.05 24.44
C LEU A 43 -10.17 10.43 25.62
N GLU A 44 -9.26 9.54 26.02
CA GLU A 44 -8.24 9.79 27.03
C GLU A 44 -7.09 10.70 26.53
N GLY A 45 -7.13 11.15 25.27
CA GLY A 45 -6.11 12.02 24.68
C GLY A 45 -4.79 11.33 24.35
N LYS A 46 -4.72 9.99 24.48
CA LYS A 46 -3.50 9.21 24.18
C LYS A 46 -3.21 9.14 22.68
N ILE A 47 -4.24 9.23 21.85
CA ILE A 47 -4.11 9.31 20.39
C ILE A 47 -4.98 10.44 19.83
N LYS A 48 -4.56 11.01 18.71
CA LYS A 48 -5.28 12.11 18.05
C LYS A 48 -6.29 11.66 17.00
N ARG A 49 -6.01 10.54 16.31
CA ARG A 49 -6.76 10.05 15.16
C ARG A 49 -6.68 8.54 15.08
N ILE A 50 -7.75 7.92 14.57
CA ILE A 50 -7.84 6.47 14.35
C ILE A 50 -7.56 6.16 12.89
N GLY A 51 -6.72 5.15 12.63
CA GLY A 51 -6.48 4.61 11.31
C GLY A 51 -6.58 3.08 11.29
N LEU A 52 -7.05 2.52 10.18
CA LEU A 52 -7.17 1.08 9.96
C LEU A 52 -6.17 0.62 8.90
N CYS A 53 -5.85 -0.67 8.88
CA CYS A 53 -4.97 -1.27 7.87
C CYS A 53 -5.67 -2.46 7.20
N LYS A 54 -5.63 -2.51 5.86
CA LYS A 54 -6.00 -3.68 5.04
C LYS A 54 -7.39 -4.29 5.36
N VAL A 55 -8.38 -3.45 5.65
CA VAL A 55 -9.77 -3.86 5.91
C VAL A 55 -10.65 -3.79 4.65
N PRO A 56 -11.65 -4.68 4.46
CA PRO A 56 -12.63 -4.54 3.39
C PRO A 56 -13.61 -3.37 3.66
N SER A 57 -14.34 -2.93 2.62
CA SER A 57 -15.35 -1.86 2.75
C SER A 57 -16.39 -2.11 3.83
N THR A 58 -16.88 -3.34 4.00
CA THR A 58 -17.87 -3.69 5.03
C THR A 58 -17.34 -3.43 6.44
N ALA A 59 -16.14 -3.92 6.75
CA ALA A 59 -15.49 -3.69 8.03
C ALA A 59 -15.25 -2.19 8.29
N LEU A 60 -14.81 -1.45 7.27
CA LEU A 60 -14.68 0.01 7.36
C LEU A 60 -16.01 0.70 7.68
N ARG A 61 -17.12 0.28 7.06
CA ARG A 61 -18.46 0.82 7.32
C ARG A 61 -18.95 0.53 8.74
N ARG A 62 -18.58 -0.60 9.33
CA ARG A 62 -18.88 -0.89 10.75
C ARG A 62 -18.02 -0.04 11.66
N ALA A 63 -16.73 0.08 11.38
CA ALA A 63 -15.79 0.89 12.14
C ALA A 63 -16.23 2.35 12.32
N VAL A 64 -16.65 3.00 11.23
CA VAL A 64 -17.06 4.42 11.26
C VAL A 64 -18.33 4.69 12.05
N LYS A 65 -19.15 3.66 12.32
CA LYS A 65 -20.32 3.77 13.21
C LYS A 65 -19.92 3.86 14.68
N ILE A 66 -18.74 3.32 15.03
CA ILE A 66 -18.24 3.27 16.41
C ILE A 66 -17.40 4.52 16.71
N ALA A 67 -16.49 4.87 15.80
CA ALA A 67 -15.59 6.01 15.99
C ALA A 67 -15.16 6.64 14.65
N PRO A 68 -14.84 7.95 14.62
CA PRO A 68 -14.33 8.60 13.41
C PRO A 68 -12.99 8.00 12.95
N VAL A 69 -13.00 7.37 11.77
CA VAL A 69 -11.78 6.85 11.11
C VAL A 69 -11.21 7.92 10.19
N ALA A 70 -9.95 8.29 10.40
CA ALA A 70 -9.29 9.34 9.62
C ALA A 70 -8.62 8.80 8.35
N ALA A 71 -8.07 7.58 8.40
CA ALA A 71 -7.32 7.02 7.30
C ALA A 71 -7.38 5.49 7.25
N VAL A 72 -7.18 4.93 6.06
CA VAL A 72 -6.96 3.49 5.83
C VAL A 72 -5.65 3.30 5.10
N GLN A 73 -4.78 2.46 5.67
CA GLN A 73 -3.51 2.07 5.07
C GLN A 73 -3.67 0.78 4.25
N VAL A 74 -3.18 0.79 3.00
CA VAL A 74 -3.34 -0.31 2.02
C VAL A 74 -2.12 -0.41 1.11
N GLU A 75 -1.91 -1.60 0.54
CA GLU A 75 -0.98 -1.77 -0.57
C GLU A 75 -1.63 -1.21 -1.82
N TYR A 76 -0.95 -0.31 -2.51
CA TYR A 76 -1.44 0.21 -3.78
C TYR A 76 -0.30 0.69 -4.65
N SER A 77 -0.28 0.20 -5.89
CA SER A 77 0.69 0.53 -6.91
C SER A 77 0.07 0.29 -8.29
N PRO A 78 0.71 0.69 -9.40
CA PRO A 78 0.25 0.40 -10.76
C PRO A 78 -0.22 -1.06 -10.96
N PHE A 79 0.51 -2.03 -10.40
CA PHE A 79 0.23 -3.46 -10.53
C PHE A 79 -0.44 -4.08 -9.28
N VAL A 80 -0.84 -3.27 -8.30
CA VAL A 80 -1.58 -3.72 -7.10
C VAL A 80 -2.77 -2.78 -6.89
N ARG A 81 -3.93 -3.20 -7.41
CA ARG A 81 -5.13 -2.34 -7.50
C ARG A 81 -6.38 -2.94 -6.84
N GLU A 82 -6.21 -3.89 -5.92
CA GLU A 82 -7.33 -4.58 -5.25
C GLU A 82 -8.30 -3.65 -4.53
N ILE A 83 -7.84 -2.47 -4.08
CA ILE A 83 -8.71 -1.46 -3.46
C ILE A 83 -9.77 -0.90 -4.41
N GLU A 84 -9.56 -1.03 -5.72
CA GLU A 84 -10.44 -0.52 -6.76
C GLU A 84 -11.56 -1.50 -7.14
N ASN A 85 -11.46 -2.76 -6.71
CA ASN A 85 -12.32 -3.86 -7.19
C ASN A 85 -13.02 -4.63 -6.07
N SER A 86 -13.73 -5.69 -6.45
CA SER A 86 -14.54 -6.51 -5.55
C SER A 86 -13.74 -7.25 -4.47
N ALA A 87 -12.44 -7.49 -4.65
CA ALA A 87 -11.61 -8.18 -3.64
C ALA A 87 -11.59 -7.42 -2.31
N SER A 88 -11.54 -6.08 -2.36
CA SER A 88 -11.67 -5.20 -1.18
C SER A 88 -13.09 -4.69 -0.95
N GLN A 89 -14.05 -5.19 -1.75
CA GLN A 89 -15.41 -4.65 -1.89
C GLN A 89 -15.43 -3.16 -2.25
N ASN A 90 -14.59 -2.76 -3.20
CA ASN A 90 -14.47 -1.38 -3.71
C ASN A 90 -14.08 -0.37 -2.62
N LEU A 91 -13.07 -0.70 -1.83
CA LEU A 91 -12.59 0.11 -0.70
C LEU A 91 -12.28 1.56 -1.11
N LEU A 92 -11.69 1.78 -2.28
CA LEU A 92 -11.40 3.11 -2.81
C LEU A 92 -12.67 3.97 -2.91
N ALA A 93 -13.75 3.41 -3.46
CA ALA A 93 -15.02 4.11 -3.59
C ALA A 93 -15.64 4.41 -2.22
N THR A 94 -15.54 3.45 -1.29
CA THR A 94 -16.02 3.63 0.09
C THR A 94 -15.27 4.75 0.81
N CYS A 95 -13.93 4.77 0.76
CA CYS A 95 -13.13 5.82 1.39
C CYS A 95 -13.46 7.22 0.81
N ARG A 96 -13.60 7.34 -0.51
CA ARG A 96 -14.02 8.59 -1.16
C ARG A 96 -15.39 9.06 -0.67
N LYS A 97 -16.37 8.16 -0.59
CA LYS A 97 -17.71 8.48 -0.10
C LYS A 97 -17.74 8.92 1.37
N LEU A 98 -16.87 8.35 2.19
CA LEU A 98 -16.81 8.63 3.64
C LEU A 98 -15.85 9.77 3.99
N GLY A 99 -15.11 10.33 3.03
CA GLY A 99 -14.09 11.37 3.29
C GLY A 99 -12.87 10.85 4.05
N ILE A 100 -12.54 9.56 3.88
CA ILE A 100 -11.45 8.88 4.59
C ILE A 100 -10.19 8.88 3.73
N ALA A 101 -9.06 9.28 4.30
CA ALA A 101 -7.79 9.30 3.59
C ALA A 101 -7.29 7.88 3.30
N ILE A 102 -6.65 7.70 2.14
CA ILE A 102 -5.96 6.45 1.80
C ILE A 102 -4.45 6.69 1.88
N VAL A 103 -3.78 5.83 2.65
CA VAL A 103 -2.33 5.81 2.83
C VAL A 103 -1.76 4.58 2.15
N CYS A 104 -0.94 4.77 1.11
CA CYS A 104 -0.43 3.69 0.28
C CYS A 104 0.96 3.25 0.75
N TYR A 105 1.07 2.00 1.21
CA TYR A 105 2.36 1.34 1.44
C TYR A 105 2.80 0.55 0.20
N CYS A 106 4.11 0.28 0.13
CA CYS A 106 4.75 -0.38 -1.00
C CYS A 106 4.38 0.18 -2.39
N PRO A 107 4.33 1.52 -2.59
CA PRO A 107 3.92 2.11 -3.87
C PRO A 107 4.86 1.77 -5.03
N LEU A 108 6.09 1.35 -4.73
CA LEU A 108 7.12 0.97 -5.69
C LEU A 108 7.25 -0.56 -5.88
N GLY A 109 6.28 -1.34 -5.40
CA GLY A 109 6.25 -2.80 -5.61
C GLY A 109 7.48 -3.53 -5.06
N ARG A 110 7.93 -3.19 -3.85
CA ARG A 110 9.14 -3.76 -3.21
C ARG A 110 10.42 -3.56 -4.05
N CYS A 111 10.56 -2.34 -4.57
CA CYS A 111 11.62 -1.88 -5.48
C CYS A 111 11.55 -2.44 -6.90
N LEU A 112 10.55 -3.28 -7.24
CA LEU A 112 10.38 -3.76 -8.60
C LEU A 112 10.20 -2.59 -9.57
N LEU A 113 9.37 -1.61 -9.22
CA LEU A 113 9.06 -0.46 -10.10
C LEU A 113 10.20 0.55 -10.25
N THR A 114 11.26 0.47 -9.45
CA THR A 114 12.36 1.44 -9.54
C THR A 114 13.31 1.13 -10.70
N GLY A 115 13.22 -0.06 -11.30
CA GLY A 115 14.14 -0.51 -12.35
C GLY A 115 15.56 -0.85 -11.87
N ASN A 116 15.79 -0.87 -10.55
CA ASN A 116 17.10 -1.27 -10.00
C ASN A 116 17.27 -2.79 -9.96
N ILE A 117 16.17 -3.53 -10.04
CA ILE A 117 16.16 -4.99 -10.12
C ILE A 117 16.17 -5.34 -11.59
N THR A 118 17.30 -5.83 -12.08
CA THR A 118 17.51 -6.17 -13.50
C THR A 118 17.51 -7.67 -13.76
N SER A 119 17.78 -8.47 -12.73
CA SER A 119 17.79 -9.94 -12.77
C SER A 119 17.58 -10.53 -11.37
N HIS A 120 17.42 -11.85 -11.27
CA HIS A 120 17.40 -12.55 -9.98
C HIS A 120 18.65 -12.25 -9.14
N ASP A 121 19.82 -12.36 -9.76
CA ASP A 121 21.12 -12.18 -9.09
C ASP A 121 21.36 -10.74 -8.62
N SER A 122 20.70 -9.75 -9.24
CA SER A 122 20.87 -8.33 -8.88
C SER A 122 20.51 -7.99 -7.43
N PHE A 123 19.72 -8.84 -6.76
CA PHE A 123 19.34 -8.67 -5.35
C PHE A 123 19.50 -9.96 -4.53
N ALA A 124 19.52 -11.14 -5.15
CA ALA A 124 19.53 -12.41 -4.44
C ALA A 124 20.94 -13.02 -4.23
N ALA A 125 22.01 -12.38 -4.75
CA ALA A 125 23.35 -12.97 -4.76
C ALA A 125 23.91 -13.35 -3.38
N ASP A 126 23.54 -12.64 -2.32
CA ASP A 126 23.99 -12.94 -0.95
C ASP A 126 23.10 -13.95 -0.20
N GLY A 127 21.97 -14.36 -0.80
CA GLY A 127 21.02 -15.29 -0.22
C GLY A 127 20.23 -14.77 0.99
N THR A 128 20.39 -13.51 1.38
CA THR A 128 19.75 -12.92 2.57
C THR A 128 18.45 -12.18 2.22
N ASP A 129 18.24 -11.84 0.96
CA ASP A 129 17.08 -11.08 0.54
C ASP A 129 15.82 -11.96 0.50
N LEU A 130 14.89 -11.66 1.40
CA LEU A 130 13.61 -12.36 1.53
C LEU A 130 12.76 -12.33 0.24
N ARG A 131 13.01 -11.40 -0.69
CA ARG A 131 12.33 -11.33 -1.99
C ARG A 131 12.46 -12.63 -2.76
N SER A 132 13.65 -13.21 -2.84
CA SER A 132 13.91 -14.40 -3.65
C SER A 132 13.19 -15.65 -3.10
N THR A 133 12.99 -15.71 -1.78
CA THR A 133 12.44 -16.90 -1.11
C THR A 133 10.93 -16.81 -0.85
N HIS A 134 10.40 -15.62 -0.57
CA HIS A 134 9.04 -15.46 -0.06
C HIS A 134 8.06 -14.79 -1.03
N PHE A 135 8.56 -14.18 -2.10
CA PHE A 135 7.75 -13.32 -2.97
C PHE A 135 7.77 -13.84 -4.41
N PRO A 136 6.68 -14.49 -4.88
CA PRO A 136 6.62 -15.06 -6.22
C PRO A 136 6.94 -14.09 -7.37
N TRP A 137 6.75 -12.77 -7.20
CA TRP A 137 7.21 -11.77 -8.17
C TRP A 137 8.71 -11.81 -8.49
N PHE A 138 9.52 -12.33 -7.57
CA PHE A 138 10.97 -12.26 -7.57
C PHE A 138 11.64 -13.63 -7.71
N THR A 139 10.88 -14.71 -7.97
CA THR A 139 11.49 -16.01 -8.23
C THR A 139 12.19 -16.01 -9.58
N GLU A 140 13.20 -16.87 -9.72
CA GLU A 140 14.03 -16.97 -10.92
C GLU A 140 13.19 -17.15 -12.20
N GLU A 141 12.10 -17.91 -12.11
CA GLU A 141 11.22 -18.21 -13.26
C GLU A 141 10.40 -16.99 -13.71
N LYS A 142 10.11 -16.05 -12.82
CA LYS A 142 9.15 -14.96 -13.05
C LYS A 142 9.82 -13.60 -13.21
N ILE A 143 10.96 -13.39 -12.56
CA ILE A 143 11.58 -12.07 -12.46
C ILE A 143 11.95 -11.50 -13.83
N ALA A 144 12.43 -12.32 -14.77
CA ALA A 144 12.81 -11.85 -16.11
C ALA A 144 11.62 -11.20 -16.85
N ALA A 145 10.44 -11.83 -16.81
CA ALA A 145 9.23 -11.29 -17.41
C ALA A 145 8.74 -10.02 -16.68
N ASN A 146 8.84 -10.02 -15.35
CA ASN A 146 8.43 -8.89 -14.52
C ASN A 146 9.33 -7.66 -14.75
N VAL A 147 10.64 -7.86 -14.88
CA VAL A 147 11.60 -6.80 -15.23
C VAL A 147 11.31 -6.25 -16.62
N ALA A 148 11.06 -7.09 -17.62
CA ALA A 148 10.70 -6.63 -18.97
C ALA A 148 9.42 -5.79 -18.97
N LEU A 149 8.42 -6.14 -18.16
CA LEU A 149 7.21 -5.34 -17.97
C LEU A 149 7.52 -3.99 -17.31
N VAL A 150 8.35 -3.97 -16.29
CA VAL A 150 8.78 -2.73 -15.61
C VAL A 150 9.54 -1.81 -16.54
N GLU A 151 10.43 -2.33 -17.38
CA GLU A 151 11.17 -1.49 -18.34
C GLU A 151 10.22 -0.81 -19.33
N ARG A 152 9.17 -1.51 -19.80
CA ARG A 152 8.10 -0.88 -20.59
C ARG A 152 7.37 0.23 -19.80
N PHE A 153 7.10 -0.02 -18.51
CA PHE A 153 6.47 0.97 -17.63
C PHE A 153 7.37 2.20 -17.38
N LYS A 154 8.68 2.00 -17.25
CA LYS A 154 9.66 3.09 -17.08
C LYS A 154 9.70 4.03 -18.28
N GLY A 155 9.40 3.54 -19.48
CA GLY A 155 9.25 4.37 -20.67
C GLY A 155 8.25 5.53 -20.49
N PHE A 156 7.23 5.41 -19.63
CA PHE A 156 6.33 6.53 -19.30
C PHE A 156 7.00 7.62 -18.47
N ALA A 157 7.86 7.23 -17.51
CA ALA A 157 8.59 8.16 -16.66
C ALA A 157 9.74 8.84 -17.44
N GLU A 158 10.42 8.10 -18.31
CA GLU A 158 11.49 8.60 -19.17
C GLU A 158 11.01 9.69 -20.14
N LYS A 159 9.81 9.53 -20.73
CA LYS A 159 9.16 10.57 -21.56
C LYS A 159 9.03 11.92 -20.83
N LYS A 160 8.99 11.92 -19.50
CA LYS A 160 8.87 13.11 -18.64
C LYS A 160 10.20 13.55 -18.02
N GLY A 161 11.28 12.78 -18.21
CA GLY A 161 12.56 13.03 -17.55
C GLY A 161 12.51 12.85 -16.03
N VAL A 162 11.60 12.00 -15.52
CA VAL A 162 11.44 11.75 -14.09
C VAL A 162 11.75 10.29 -13.76
N SER A 163 12.20 10.02 -12.53
CA SER A 163 12.28 8.65 -12.04
C SER A 163 10.88 8.11 -11.71
N VAL A 164 10.74 6.78 -11.57
CA VAL A 164 9.52 6.16 -11.06
C VAL A 164 9.43 6.42 -9.55
N GLY A 165 9.09 7.66 -9.18
CA GLY A 165 8.86 8.15 -7.83
C GLY A 165 7.43 8.68 -7.74
N GLY A 166 6.64 8.16 -6.80
CA GLY A 166 5.19 8.31 -6.83
C GLY A 166 4.63 9.32 -5.82
N ARG A 167 3.99 10.39 -6.32
CA ARG A 167 2.81 10.98 -5.70
C ARG A 167 1.65 10.97 -6.69
N GLY A 168 0.51 10.45 -6.24
CA GLY A 168 -0.80 10.58 -6.90
C GLY A 168 -1.82 11.16 -5.92
N PHE A 169 -3.12 10.96 -6.16
CA PHE A 169 -4.21 11.37 -5.24
C PHE A 169 -4.18 10.71 -3.84
N PHE A 170 -3.14 9.94 -3.53
CA PHE A 170 -2.99 9.15 -2.31
C PHE A 170 -1.79 9.63 -1.49
N PHE A 171 -1.86 9.42 -0.17
CA PHE A 171 -0.69 9.61 0.69
C PHE A 171 0.22 8.39 0.58
N SER A 172 1.21 8.43 -0.32
CA SER A 172 2.22 7.39 -0.43
C SER A 172 3.25 7.49 0.70
N ILE A 173 3.64 6.34 1.26
CA ILE A 173 4.69 6.22 2.28
C ILE A 173 5.83 5.31 1.79
N PRO A 174 6.61 5.72 0.76
CA PRO A 174 7.74 4.93 0.31
C PRO A 174 8.81 4.84 1.41
N GLY A 175 9.36 3.63 1.60
CA GLY A 175 10.45 3.39 2.55
C GLY A 175 11.79 3.92 2.04
N MET A 176 12.63 4.42 2.94
CA MET A 176 13.82 5.19 2.61
C MET A 176 14.90 5.04 3.68
N TRP A 177 16.15 5.01 3.27
CA TRP A 177 17.29 4.98 4.18
C TRP A 177 18.46 5.88 3.76
N LYS A 178 18.40 6.46 2.55
CA LYS A 178 19.34 7.47 2.04
C LYS A 178 18.60 8.74 1.66
N VAL A 179 19.24 9.89 1.85
CA VAL A 179 18.72 11.21 1.47
C VAL A 179 18.41 11.28 -0.03
N LYS A 180 19.25 10.70 -0.89
CA LYS A 180 18.99 10.65 -2.34
C LYS A 180 17.60 10.08 -2.66
N TYR A 181 17.20 8.99 -2.01
CA TYR A 181 15.89 8.40 -2.26
C TYR A 181 14.76 9.31 -1.76
N LEU A 182 14.99 10.07 -0.68
CA LEU A 182 14.11 11.15 -0.22
C LEU A 182 13.86 12.18 -1.31
N GLU A 183 14.92 12.67 -1.92
CA GLU A 183 14.87 13.64 -3.00
C GLU A 183 14.12 13.07 -4.22
N ASP A 184 14.41 11.83 -4.61
CA ASP A 184 13.75 11.15 -5.73
C ASP A 184 12.22 11.03 -5.51
N ASN A 185 11.77 10.56 -4.33
CA ASN A 185 10.34 10.47 -4.07
C ASN A 185 9.69 11.84 -3.84
N TRP A 186 10.44 12.82 -3.33
CA TRP A 186 9.95 14.19 -3.17
C TRP A 186 9.69 14.85 -4.52
N GLY A 187 10.55 14.60 -5.51
CA GLY A 187 10.39 15.08 -6.89
C GLY A 187 9.09 14.61 -7.56
N GLY A 188 8.55 13.47 -7.12
CA GLY A 188 7.24 12.96 -7.58
C GLY A 188 6.08 13.95 -7.41
N LYS A 189 6.19 14.94 -6.51
CA LYS A 189 5.16 15.97 -6.32
C LYS A 189 5.02 16.96 -7.49
N ASP A 190 6.10 17.13 -8.25
CA ASP A 190 6.19 18.10 -9.34
C ASP A 190 5.80 17.48 -10.69
N VAL A 191 5.52 16.17 -10.71
CA VAL A 191 5.08 15.43 -11.89
C VAL A 191 3.61 15.70 -12.16
N VAL A 192 3.33 16.31 -13.31
CA VAL A 192 1.96 16.52 -13.81
C VAL A 192 1.71 15.61 -15.00
N LEU A 193 0.72 14.73 -14.86
CA LEU A 193 0.23 13.86 -15.93
C LEU A 193 -1.01 14.48 -16.58
N GLY A 194 -0.97 14.61 -17.91
CA GLY A 194 -2.13 14.97 -18.73
C GLY A 194 -3.18 13.86 -18.73
N LYS A 195 -4.40 14.17 -19.19
CA LYS A 195 -5.51 13.20 -19.20
C LYS A 195 -5.21 12.00 -20.11
N GLU A 196 -4.60 12.28 -21.25
CA GLU A 196 -4.20 11.30 -22.26
C GLU A 196 -3.12 10.36 -21.69
N GLU A 197 -2.15 10.91 -20.96
CA GLU A 197 -1.06 10.14 -20.33
C GLU A 197 -1.60 9.26 -19.20
N VAL A 198 -2.51 9.79 -18.38
CA VAL A 198 -3.19 8.99 -17.35
C VAL A 198 -3.97 7.85 -18.01
N ALA A 199 -4.66 8.10 -19.12
CA ALA A 199 -5.40 7.07 -19.84
C ALA A 199 -4.46 6.01 -20.47
N GLU A 200 -3.34 6.43 -21.06
CA GLU A 200 -2.32 5.54 -21.63
C GLU A 200 -1.71 4.63 -20.55
N ILE A 201 -1.27 5.21 -19.43
CA ILE A 201 -0.74 4.46 -18.29
C ILE A 201 -1.80 3.52 -17.73
N ARG A 202 -3.05 3.99 -17.62
CA ARG A 202 -4.16 3.19 -17.09
C ARG A 202 -4.43 1.96 -17.94
N MET A 203 -4.51 2.14 -19.26
CA MET A 203 -4.70 1.04 -20.20
C MET A 203 -3.55 0.03 -20.10
N PHE A 204 -2.30 0.51 -20.05
CA PHE A 204 -1.13 -0.34 -19.89
C PHE A 204 -1.21 -1.21 -18.63
N VAL A 205 -1.56 -0.64 -17.47
CA VAL A 205 -1.62 -1.41 -16.21
C VAL A 205 -2.85 -2.30 -16.09
N GLU A 206 -3.86 -2.11 -16.95
CA GLU A 206 -5.05 -2.96 -17.06
C GLU A 206 -4.82 -4.16 -17.98
N GLU A 207 -4.02 -3.98 -19.02
CA GLU A 207 -3.67 -5.05 -19.97
C GLU A 207 -2.47 -5.90 -19.53
N ASN A 208 -1.71 -5.46 -18.52
CA ASN A 208 -0.50 -6.14 -18.07
C ASN A 208 -0.54 -6.38 -16.56
N GLU A 209 -0.18 -7.60 -16.16
CA GLU A 209 -0.04 -8.00 -14.76
C GLU A 209 1.37 -8.51 -14.47
N VAL A 210 1.83 -8.32 -13.24
CA VAL A 210 3.10 -8.88 -12.77
C VAL A 210 2.89 -10.36 -12.46
N ASN A 211 3.77 -11.21 -13.00
CA ASN A 211 3.69 -12.66 -12.84
C ASN A 211 3.91 -13.08 -11.39
N GLY A 212 2.95 -13.86 -10.88
CA GLY A 212 2.96 -14.39 -9.52
C GLY A 212 2.29 -13.46 -8.50
N TYR A 213 2.24 -13.93 -7.25
CA TYR A 213 1.73 -13.12 -6.14
C TYR A 213 2.81 -12.21 -5.56
N ARG A 214 2.40 -11.05 -5.06
CA ARG A 214 3.25 -9.96 -4.54
C ARG A 214 3.72 -10.14 -3.09
N SER A 215 3.31 -11.22 -2.45
CA SER A 215 3.53 -11.54 -1.04
C SER A 215 3.66 -13.04 -0.86
N VAL A 216 3.84 -13.50 0.38
CA VAL A 216 3.76 -14.92 0.72
C VAL A 216 2.40 -15.47 0.33
N GLU A 217 2.36 -16.68 -0.22
CA GLU A 217 1.14 -17.27 -0.78
C GLU A 217 0.01 -17.38 0.27
N MET A 218 0.37 -17.69 1.52
CA MET A 218 -0.54 -17.71 2.65
C MET A 218 -1.22 -16.36 2.92
N ALA A 219 -0.62 -15.23 2.53
CA ALA A 219 -1.25 -13.92 2.72
C ALA A 219 -2.49 -13.71 1.82
N LYS A 220 -2.73 -14.55 0.81
CA LYS A 220 -3.96 -14.52 0.00
C LYS A 220 -5.19 -14.81 0.84
N SER A 221 -5.12 -15.78 1.76
CA SER A 221 -6.27 -16.20 2.57
C SER A 221 -6.69 -15.20 3.64
N PHE A 222 -5.94 -14.12 3.83
CA PHE A 222 -6.23 -13.07 4.81
C PHE A 222 -6.39 -11.69 4.19
N ALA A 223 -6.21 -11.55 2.86
CA ALA A 223 -6.35 -10.26 2.20
C ALA A 223 -7.82 -9.86 2.10
N TYR A 224 -8.18 -8.75 2.75
CA TYR A 224 -9.53 -8.19 2.73
C TYR A 224 -10.64 -9.16 3.17
N VAL A 225 -10.30 -10.15 3.99
CA VAL A 225 -11.29 -11.07 4.56
C VAL A 225 -12.13 -10.30 5.56
N ASP A 226 -13.45 -10.43 5.41
CA ASP A 226 -14.39 -9.84 6.34
C ASP A 226 -14.56 -10.71 7.59
N THR A 227 -14.81 -10.08 8.72
CA THR A 227 -15.18 -10.79 9.94
C THR A 227 -16.68 -11.01 9.98
N ARG A 228 -17.11 -11.96 10.81
CA ARG A 228 -18.52 -12.19 11.10
C ARG A 228 -19.19 -10.90 11.59
N GLU A 229 -20.42 -10.69 11.13
CA GLU A 229 -21.34 -9.74 11.75
C GLU A 229 -21.83 -10.36 13.07
N GLU A 230 -22.02 -9.52 14.09
CA GLU A 230 -22.69 -9.90 15.34
C GLU A 230 -24.20 -9.91 15.15
#